data_AF-A0A434QY08-F1
#
_entry.id   AF-A0A434QY08-F1
#
_cell.length_a   1.000
_cell.length_b   1.000
_cell.length_c   1.000
_cell.angle_alpha   90.00
_cell.angle_beta   90.00
_cell.angle_gamma   90.00
#
_symmetry.space_group_name_H-M   'P 1'
#
loop_
_entity.id
_entity.type
_entity.pdbx_description
1 polymer ?
#
loop_
_entity_poly.entity_id
_entity_poly.type
_entity_poly.pdbx_seq_one_letter_code
_entity_poly.pdbx_strand_id
1 'polypeptide(L)' 'SEGGPLEFDRKPRQGHGGGVTEMVGRRHFVAHVPGTRFLDASTAGEFATDAELALAANWDRTASSVKNMSFIALKTTEA' A
#
# COMPACT_ATOMS: atom_id res chain seq x y z
N SER A 1 26.27 5.11 5.34
CA SER A 1 25.66 5.50 4.06
C SER A 1 24.28 6.05 4.36
N GLU A 2 24.13 7.37 4.32
CA GLU A 2 22.81 7.99 4.32
C GLU A 2 22.09 7.55 3.05
N GLY A 3 20.90 6.94 3.18
CA GLY A 3 20.16 6.38 2.04
C GLY A 3 19.68 4.95 2.23
N GLY A 4 19.92 4.32 3.39
CA GLY A 4 19.25 3.07 3.74
C GLY A 4 17.74 3.26 3.96
N PRO A 5 16.93 2.19 3.87
CA PRO A 5 15.47 2.26 4.10
C PRO A 5 15.08 2.67 5.53
N LEU A 6 16.06 2.66 6.44
CA LEU A 6 15.97 3.14 7.80
C LEU A 6 16.94 4.31 7.97
N GLU A 7 16.42 5.41 8.50
CA GLU A 7 17.14 6.63 8.84
C GLU A 7 17.03 6.86 10.35
N PHE A 8 18.10 7.37 10.96
CA PHE A 8 18.12 7.70 12.38
C PHE A 8 18.49 9.17 12.55
N ASP A 9 17.60 9.95 13.15
CA ASP A 9 17.82 11.37 13.43
C ASP A 9 17.97 11.58 14.93
N ARG A 10 19.01 12.32 15.34
CA ARG A 10 19.27 12.64 16.75
C ARG A 10 18.99 14.11 16.99
N LYS A 11 18.04 14.37 17.90
CA LYS A 11 17.64 15.70 18.36
C LYS A 11 18.14 15.92 19.79
N PRO A 12 19.40 16.32 20.00
CA PRO A 12 20.02 16.37 21.33
C PRO A 12 19.40 17.40 22.28
N ARG A 13 18.73 18.44 21.76
CA ARG A 13 18.10 19.49 22.56
C ARG A 13 16.68 19.13 23.04
N GLN A 14 16.11 18.06 22.52
CA GLN A 14 14.76 17.62 22.88
C GLN A 14 14.78 16.91 24.24
N GLY A 15 13.63 16.83 24.92
CA GLY A 15 13.53 16.18 26.24
C GLY A 15 14.35 16.88 27.34
N HIS A 16 14.28 18.21 27.43
CA HIS A 16 15.00 19.02 28.43
C HIS A 16 16.53 18.79 28.46
N GLY A 17 17.14 18.47 27.32
CA GLY A 17 18.58 18.22 27.20
C GLY A 17 19.00 16.75 27.37
N GLY A 18 18.06 15.83 27.57
CA GLY A 18 18.32 14.38 27.52
C GLY A 18 18.56 13.85 26.10
N GLY A 19 18.05 14.56 25.09
CA GLY A 19 18.12 14.17 23.69
C GLY A 19 17.14 13.04 23.33
N VAL A 20 16.68 13.05 22.08
CA VAL A 20 15.85 11.99 21.51
C VAL A 20 16.52 11.48 20.23
N THR A 21 16.39 10.19 19.97
CA THR A 21 16.74 9.59 18.67
C THR A 21 15.48 9.03 18.05
N GLU A 22 15.15 9.50 16.85
CA GLU A 22 14.02 9.02 16.05
C GLU A 22 14.54 8.05 14.99
N MET A 23 13.83 6.94 14.78
CA MET A 23 14.08 6.01 13.68
C MET A 23 12.93 6.12 12.68
N VAL A 24 13.26 6.42 11.43
CA VAL A 24 12.31 6.59 10.33
C VAL A 24 12.52 5.48 9.32
N GLY A 25 11.48 4.69 9.08
CA GLY A 25 11.45 3.70 8.00
C GLY A 25 10.58 4.16 6.84
N ARG A 26 11.11 4.14 5.61
CA ARG A 26 10.35 4.49 4.40
C ARG A 26 10.25 3.24 3.52
N ARG A 27 9.02 2.82 3.21
CA ARG A 27 8.74 1.64 2.38
C ARG A 27 7.71 2.00 1.33
N HIS A 28 7.96 1.57 0.10
CA HIS A 28 7.06 1.74 -1.03
C HIS A 28 6.72 0.35 -1.56
N PHE A 29 5.44 0.10 -1.80
CA PHE A 29 4.95 -1.14 -2.35
C PHE A 29 3.97 -0.85 -3.47
N VAL A 30 3.95 -1.73 -4.48
CA VAL A 30 2.93 -1.72 -5.52
C VAL A 30 2.08 -2.96 -5.30
N ALA A 31 0.86 -2.77 -4.82
CA ALA A 31 -0.11 -3.84 -4.67
C ALA A 31 -0.83 -4.04 -6.00
N HIS A 32 -0.76 -5.25 -6.54
CA HIS A 32 -1.45 -5.60 -7.79
C HIS A 32 -1.95 -7.04 -7.73
N VAL A 33 -3.20 -7.27 -8.15
CA VAL A 33 -3.76 -8.62 -8.28
C VAL A 33 -3.57 -9.13 -9.70
N PRO A 34 -2.81 -10.21 -9.93
CA PRO A 34 -2.69 -10.80 -11.26
C PRO A 34 -4.05 -11.19 -11.86
N GLY A 35 -4.24 -10.91 -13.16
CA GLY A 35 -5.53 -11.13 -13.84
C GLY A 35 -6.53 -9.97 -13.71
N THR A 36 -6.08 -8.84 -13.15
CA THR A 36 -6.83 -7.58 -13.13
C THR A 36 -6.03 -6.47 -13.79
N ARG A 37 -6.72 -5.40 -14.19
CA ARG A 37 -6.13 -4.16 -14.69
C ARG A 37 -6.60 -3.02 -13.79
N PHE A 38 -5.67 -2.20 -13.34
CA PHE A 38 -6.00 -0.94 -12.68
C PHE A 38 -6.49 0.08 -13.72
N LEU A 39 -7.64 0.69 -13.45
CA LEU A 39 -8.34 1.59 -14.37
C LEU A 39 -8.10 3.07 -14.08
N ASP A 40 -7.66 3.41 -12.86
CA ASP A 40 -7.51 4.81 -12.44
C ASP A 40 -8.79 5.65 -12.60
N ALA A 41 -9.96 5.03 -12.47
CA ALA A 41 -11.25 5.63 -12.81
C ALA A 41 -11.67 6.74 -11.84
N SER A 42 -11.21 6.68 -10.60
CA SER A 42 -11.48 7.64 -9.53
C SER A 42 -10.26 7.74 -8.62
N THR A 43 -9.22 8.41 -9.11
CA THR A 43 -8.00 8.73 -8.35
C THR A 43 -7.75 10.24 -8.40
N ALA A 44 -7.46 10.84 -7.26
CA ALA A 44 -7.30 12.29 -7.16
C ALA A 44 -5.87 12.79 -7.50
N GLY A 45 -4.85 11.95 -7.33
CA GLY A 45 -3.45 12.28 -7.53
C GLY A 45 -2.74 11.41 -8.57
N GLU A 46 -1.43 11.62 -8.73
CA GLU A 46 -0.60 10.82 -9.64
C GLU A 46 -0.46 9.36 -9.20
N PHE A 47 -0.49 9.11 -7.89
CA PHE A 47 -0.45 7.77 -7.31
C PHE A 47 -1.69 7.53 -6.46
N ALA A 48 -2.31 6.37 -6.63
CA ALA A 48 -3.47 5.97 -5.85
C ALA A 48 -3.13 5.75 -4.37
N THR A 49 -4.00 6.26 -3.51
CA THR A 49 -4.00 5.99 -2.07
C THR A 49 -4.52 4.57 -1.77
N ASP A 50 -4.28 4.08 -0.56
CA ASP A 50 -4.78 2.77 -0.13
C ASP A 50 -6.31 2.66 -0.23
N ALA A 51 -7.03 3.75 0.02
CA ALA A 51 -8.49 3.79 -0.11
C ALA A 51 -8.93 3.69 -1.58
N GLU A 52 -8.21 4.32 -2.51
CA GLU A 52 -8.51 4.26 -3.95
C GLU A 52 -8.13 2.90 -4.56
N LEU A 53 -7.05 2.27 -4.07
CA LEU A 53 -6.68 0.90 -4.44
C LEU A 53 -7.70 -0.13 -3.94
N ALA A 54 -8.35 0.10 -2.80
CA ALA A 54 -9.40 -0.79 -2.28
C ALA A 54 -10.74 -0.64 -3.04
N LEU A 55 -10.93 0.44 -3.79
CA LEU A 55 -12.18 0.73 -4.48
C LEU A 55 -12.34 -0.16 -5.72
N ALA A 56 -13.35 -1.04 -5.71
CA ALA A 56 -13.62 -1.96 -6.82
C ALA A 56 -13.84 -1.26 -8.18
N ALA A 57 -14.35 -0.03 -8.18
CA ALA A 57 -14.56 0.75 -9.40
C ALA A 57 -13.25 1.11 -10.14
N ASN A 58 -12.11 1.05 -9.46
CA ASN A 58 -10.79 1.28 -10.06
C ASN A 58 -10.15 0.01 -10.66
N TRP A 59 -10.87 -1.11 -10.70
CA TRP A 59 -10.33 -2.38 -11.20
C TRP A 59 -11.24 -3.03 -12.24
N ASP A 60 -10.63 -3.56 -13.29
CA ASP A 60 -11.26 -4.45 -14.26
C ASP A 60 -10.65 -5.85 -14.17
N ARG A 61 -11.48 -6.89 -14.30
CA ARG A 61 -11.01 -8.28 -14.37
C ARG A 61 -10.72 -8.62 -15.83
N THR A 62 -9.44 -8.74 -16.16
CA THR A 62 -8.97 -9.07 -17.52
C THR A 62 -8.81 -10.58 -17.76
N ALA A 63 -8.77 -11.37 -16.69
CA ALA A 63 -8.73 -12.83 -16.80
C ALA A 63 -10.00 -13.36 -17.50
N SER A 64 -9.82 -14.03 -18.64
CA SER A 64 -10.89 -14.63 -19.45
C SER A 64 -11.68 -15.74 -18.75
N SER A 65 -11.12 -16.30 -17.66
CA SER A 65 -11.78 -17.29 -16.82
C SER A 65 -11.36 -17.09 -15.37
N VAL A 66 -12.26 -17.41 -14.44
CA VAL A 66 -11.96 -17.46 -12.98
C VAL A 66 -10.80 -18.40 -12.65
N LYS A 67 -10.52 -19.40 -13.49
CA LYS A 67 -9.37 -20.31 -13.31
C LYS A 67 -8.01 -19.61 -13.44
N ASN A 68 -7.97 -18.45 -14.09
CA ASN A 68 -6.76 -17.66 -14.29
C ASN A 68 -6.58 -16.60 -13.21
N MET A 69 -7.44 -16.58 -12.19
CA MET A 69 -7.29 -15.72 -11.01
C MET A 69 -6.42 -16.42 -9.96
N SER A 70 -5.59 -15.65 -9.25
CA SER A 70 -4.71 -16.15 -8.20
C SER A 70 -5.43 -16.54 -6.90
N PHE A 71 -6.67 -16.09 -6.73
CA PHE A 71 -7.49 -16.43 -5.57
C PHE A 71 -8.98 -16.49 -5.93
N ILE A 72 -9.75 -17.14 -5.07
CA ILE A 72 -11.20 -17.14 -5.08
C ILE A 72 -11.70 -16.82 -3.66
N ALA A 73 -12.75 -16.01 -3.57
CA ALA A 73 -13.40 -15.70 -2.30
C ALA A 73 -14.80 -16.30 -2.30
N LEU A 74 -15.09 -17.16 -1.32
CA LEU A 74 -16.42 -17.70 -1.08
C LEU A 74 -17.04 -16.91 0.07
N LYS A 75 -18.18 -16.26 -0.17
CA LYS A 75 -18.97 -15.63 0.89
C LYS A 75 -20.04 -16.62 1.35
N THR A 76 -19.98 -17.03 2.60
CA THR A 76 -21.03 -17.84 3.24
C THR A 76 -21.79 -16.97 4.23
N THR A 77 -23.08 -17.22 4.38
CA THR A 77 -23.84 -16.78 5.55
C THR A 77 -23.89 -17.96 6.50
N GLU A 78 -23.54 -17.76 7.78
CA GLU A 78 -23.95 -18.74 8.79
C GLU A 78 -25.48 -18.73 8.84
N ALA A 79 -26.06 -19.93 8.86
CA ALA A 79 -27.50 -20.13 8.98
C ALA A 79 -27.94 -19.99 10.44
#